data_AF-A0A923YH36-F1
#
_entry.id   AF-A0A923YH36-F1
#
_cell.length_a   1.000
_cell.length_b   1.000
_cell.length_c   1.000
_cell.angle_alpha   90.00
_cell.angle_beta   90.00
_cell.angle_gamma   90.00
#
_symmetry.space_group_name_H-M   'P 1'
#
loop_
_entity.id
_entity.type
_entity.pdbx_description
1 polymer ?
#
loop_
_entity_poly.entity_id
_entity_poly.type
_entity_poly.pdbx_seq_one_letter_code
_entity_poly.pdbx_strand_id
1 'polypeptide(L)'
;MTTLADFLDACKNTVGSAYVLINADDKASYLTDQRQRFTGQAIAVIKPSNTAEVAAIVKLCNQYKVPLVPQGGNTGLVLGSVPDNSGNAIVLSLARLNQIRAIDPINYTITIEAGCILQHVQDTALAVDRLLPLSLAAEGSCTIGGNLGTNAGGTAVLRYGNPRELCLGLEVVTAQGEIMQGLRGLRKDNTGYDLRDLFIGAEGTLGVITAAVLKIFPLPKAQLTALVALQTPDQALRLLTLAQGHCGAALTGFELMSNLCLQLVTKHITHLKFPFSTHHPQYVLLEISDSESESHASSMLESLLTTAVDTEICQDAVLATSSAQSKILWQLRESISLAQAKEGKNIKHDVSLPISRIAEFISVTDALLQQHFPGCRNLTFGHLGDGNLH
;
A
#
# COMPACT_ATOMS: atom_id res chain seq x y z
N MET A 1 -30.38 18.47 -27.90
CA MET A 1 -29.51 17.33 -27.58
C MET A 1 -28.19 17.91 -27.12
N THR A 2 -27.75 17.61 -25.90
CA THR A 2 -26.43 17.99 -25.43
C THR A 2 -25.38 17.14 -26.14
N THR A 3 -24.36 17.76 -26.72
CA THR A 3 -23.30 17.08 -27.47
C THR A 3 -22.07 16.81 -26.60
N LEU A 4 -21.18 15.94 -27.07
CA LEU A 4 -19.87 15.72 -26.45
C LEU A 4 -19.01 17.00 -26.44
N ALA A 5 -19.15 17.85 -27.46
CA ALA A 5 -18.45 19.13 -27.52
C ALA A 5 -18.91 20.06 -26.37
N ASP A 6 -20.23 20.13 -26.13
CA ASP A 6 -20.79 20.93 -25.03
C ASP A 6 -20.28 20.45 -23.66
N PHE A 7 -20.16 19.13 -23.45
CA PHE A 7 -19.59 18.56 -22.23
C PHE A 7 -18.13 19.00 -22.05
N LEU A 8 -17.30 18.84 -23.08
CA LEU A 8 -15.88 19.20 -23.01
C LEU A 8 -15.68 20.70 -22.77
N ASP A 9 -16.49 21.55 -23.40
CA ASP A 9 -16.41 23.00 -23.19
C ASP A 9 -16.87 23.40 -21.78
N ALA A 10 -17.91 22.76 -21.24
CA ALA A 10 -18.30 22.94 -19.85
C ALA A 10 -17.18 22.51 -18.87
N CYS A 11 -16.50 21.39 -19.14
CA CYS A 11 -15.35 20.95 -18.37
C CYS A 11 -14.19 21.97 -18.43
N LYS A 12 -13.85 22.47 -19.63
CA LYS A 12 -12.80 23.49 -19.80
C LYS A 12 -13.13 24.78 -19.06
N ASN A 13 -14.40 25.21 -19.06
CA ASN A 13 -14.84 26.37 -18.29
C ASN A 13 -14.77 26.14 -16.78
N THR A 14 -14.86 24.89 -16.33
CA THR A 14 -14.83 24.53 -14.90
C THR A 14 -13.40 24.47 -14.37
N VAL A 15 -12.51 23.73 -15.05
CA VAL A 15 -11.14 23.46 -14.54
C VAL A 15 -10.04 24.23 -15.26
N GLY A 16 -10.38 24.91 -16.36
CA GLY A 16 -9.44 25.56 -17.29
C GLY A 16 -9.03 24.64 -18.45
N SER A 17 -8.93 25.20 -19.67
CA SER A 17 -8.63 24.42 -20.89
C SER A 17 -7.34 23.62 -20.84
N ALA A 18 -6.31 24.12 -20.16
CA ALA A 18 -5.03 23.42 -19.99
C ALA A 18 -5.13 22.14 -19.14
N TYR A 19 -6.26 21.95 -18.44
CA TYR A 19 -6.49 20.84 -17.51
C TYR A 19 -7.56 19.85 -18.02
N VAL A 20 -7.92 19.95 -19.31
CA VAL A 20 -8.75 18.99 -20.04
C VAL A 20 -7.93 18.43 -21.20
N LEU A 21 -7.31 17.27 -20.99
CA LEU A 21 -6.42 16.64 -21.98
C LEU A 21 -7.26 15.77 -22.93
N ILE A 22 -7.24 16.12 -24.22
CA ILE A 22 -7.99 15.40 -25.26
C ILE A 22 -7.08 14.72 -26.29
N ASN A 23 -5.86 15.20 -26.47
CA ASN A 23 -4.91 14.63 -27.42
C ASN A 23 -4.45 13.24 -26.97
N ALA A 24 -4.13 12.38 -27.94
CA ALA A 24 -3.71 11.00 -27.63
C ALA A 24 -2.43 10.96 -26.77
N ASP A 25 -1.42 11.76 -27.12
CA ASP A 25 -0.13 11.77 -26.43
C ASP A 25 -0.25 12.22 -24.97
N ASP A 26 -1.06 13.26 -24.71
CA ASP A 26 -1.29 13.78 -23.36
C ASP A 26 -2.04 12.79 -22.46
N LYS A 27 -2.86 11.92 -23.05
CA LYS A 27 -3.65 10.92 -22.33
C LYS A 27 -2.90 9.62 -22.07
N ALA A 28 -1.90 9.29 -22.87
CA ALA A 28 -1.31 7.94 -22.94
C ALA A 28 -0.94 7.35 -21.56
N SER A 29 -0.28 8.13 -20.69
CA SER A 29 0.14 7.68 -19.35
C SER A 29 -1.00 7.37 -18.37
N TYR A 30 -2.21 7.86 -18.65
CA TYR A 30 -3.41 7.67 -17.83
C TYR A 30 -4.23 6.43 -18.26
N LEU A 31 -3.96 5.89 -19.45
CA LEU A 31 -4.78 4.84 -20.07
C LEU A 31 -4.23 3.44 -19.87
N THR A 32 -2.92 3.31 -19.62
CA THR A 32 -2.25 2.03 -19.42
C THR A 32 -2.07 1.73 -17.93
N ASP A 33 -2.36 0.51 -17.52
CA ASP A 33 -2.23 0.10 -16.11
C ASP A 33 -0.76 -0.07 -15.67
N GLN A 34 -0.53 -0.08 -14.35
CA GLN A 34 0.81 -0.23 -13.77
C GLN A 34 1.59 -1.44 -14.29
N ARG A 35 0.90 -2.55 -14.61
CA ARG A 35 1.53 -3.79 -15.07
C ARG A 35 1.72 -3.86 -16.58
N GLN A 36 1.30 -2.83 -17.32
CA GLN A 36 1.38 -2.75 -18.78
C GLN A 36 0.64 -3.92 -19.47
N ARG A 37 -0.44 -4.41 -18.85
CA ARG A 37 -1.24 -5.54 -19.34
C ARG A 37 -2.49 -5.08 -20.07
N PHE A 38 -2.97 -3.88 -19.78
CA PHE A 38 -4.20 -3.32 -20.34
C PHE A 38 -4.02 -1.84 -20.67
N THR A 39 -4.56 -1.42 -21.81
CA THR A 39 -4.63 -0.01 -22.21
C THR A 39 -6.05 0.31 -22.64
N GLY A 40 -6.71 1.19 -21.88
CA GLY A 40 -8.07 1.63 -22.13
C GLY A 40 -8.17 2.80 -23.11
N GLN A 41 -9.37 3.37 -23.20
CA GLN A 41 -9.66 4.58 -23.96
C GLN A 41 -10.52 5.53 -23.13
N ALA A 42 -10.21 6.83 -23.21
CA ALA A 42 -11.02 7.87 -22.59
C ALA A 42 -11.29 9.00 -23.57
N ILE A 43 -12.44 9.66 -23.37
CA ILE A 43 -12.79 10.93 -24.01
C ILE A 43 -11.69 11.95 -23.70
N ALA A 44 -11.45 12.17 -22.41
CA ALA A 44 -10.51 13.15 -21.89
C ALA A 44 -9.94 12.73 -20.54
N VAL A 45 -8.82 13.33 -20.15
CA VAL A 45 -8.34 13.37 -18.77
C VAL A 45 -8.63 14.76 -18.20
N ILE A 46 -9.33 14.83 -17.07
CA ILE A 46 -9.70 16.09 -16.41
C ILE A 46 -8.95 16.20 -15.10
N LYS A 47 -8.31 17.35 -14.86
CA LYS A 47 -7.40 17.59 -13.72
C LYS A 47 -7.90 18.74 -12.83
N PRO A 48 -8.93 18.52 -11.99
CA PRO A 48 -9.43 19.55 -11.07
C PRO A 48 -8.38 19.92 -10.01
N SER A 49 -8.47 21.13 -9.47
CA SER A 49 -7.52 21.69 -8.49
C SER A 49 -8.03 21.72 -7.05
N ASN A 50 -9.32 21.49 -6.85
CA ASN A 50 -9.97 21.57 -5.55
C ASN A 50 -11.28 20.76 -5.54
N THR A 51 -11.86 20.56 -4.35
CA THR A 51 -13.08 19.78 -4.14
C THR A 51 -14.30 20.35 -4.88
N ALA A 52 -14.41 21.68 -5.03
CA ALA A 52 -15.53 22.30 -5.73
C ALA A 52 -15.50 22.02 -7.23
N GLU A 53 -14.32 22.04 -7.85
CA GLU A 53 -14.12 21.62 -9.25
C GLU A 53 -14.44 20.13 -9.44
N VAL A 54 -14.01 19.25 -8.53
CA VAL A 54 -14.38 17.82 -8.56
C VAL A 54 -15.90 17.66 -8.54
N ALA A 55 -16.60 18.35 -7.62
CA ALA A 55 -18.05 18.32 -7.53
C ALA A 55 -18.74 18.83 -8.80
N ALA A 56 -18.23 19.90 -9.40
CA ALA A 56 -18.75 20.43 -10.66
C ALA A 56 -18.57 19.43 -11.83
N ILE A 57 -17.41 18.80 -11.95
CA ILE A 57 -17.16 17.78 -12.98
C ILE A 57 -18.08 16.57 -12.79
N VAL A 58 -18.28 16.09 -11.56
CA VAL A 58 -19.20 14.97 -11.31
C VAL A 58 -20.64 15.33 -11.69
N LYS A 59 -21.09 16.57 -11.40
CA LYS A 59 -22.41 17.06 -11.86
C LYS A 59 -22.53 17.08 -13.37
N LEU A 60 -21.49 17.54 -14.08
CA LEU A 60 -21.44 17.50 -15.54
C LEU A 60 -21.49 16.06 -16.06
N CYS A 61 -20.72 15.13 -15.49
CA CYS A 61 -20.80 13.71 -15.83
C CYS A 61 -22.22 13.15 -15.66
N ASN A 62 -22.91 13.49 -14.57
CA ASN A 62 -24.29 13.05 -14.35
C ASN A 62 -25.30 13.69 -15.34
N GLN A 63 -25.12 14.98 -15.66
CA GLN A 63 -25.95 15.71 -16.62
C GLN A 63 -25.80 15.15 -18.04
N TYR A 64 -24.57 14.90 -18.48
CA TYR A 64 -24.23 14.46 -19.84
C TYR A 64 -24.15 12.93 -19.98
N LYS A 65 -24.35 12.18 -18.89
CA LYS A 65 -24.26 10.71 -18.84
C LYS A 65 -22.90 10.18 -19.30
N VAL A 66 -21.84 10.84 -18.87
CA VAL A 66 -20.45 10.45 -19.14
C VAL A 66 -19.89 9.69 -17.93
N PRO A 67 -19.51 8.41 -18.08
CA PRO A 67 -18.82 7.67 -17.03
C PRO A 67 -17.50 8.32 -16.62
N LEU A 68 -17.10 8.10 -15.38
CA LEU A 68 -15.92 8.71 -14.77
C LEU A 68 -15.10 7.65 -14.05
N VAL A 69 -13.77 7.69 -14.23
CA VAL A 69 -12.80 6.86 -13.52
C VAL A 69 -11.91 7.76 -12.66
N PRO A 70 -12.05 7.76 -11.32
CA PRO A 70 -11.15 8.49 -10.45
C PRO A 70 -9.75 7.88 -10.50
N GLN A 71 -8.73 8.70 -10.69
CA GLN A 71 -7.35 8.23 -10.77
C GLN A 71 -6.43 9.07 -9.87
N GLY A 72 -5.72 8.36 -8.98
CA GLY A 72 -4.61 8.88 -8.20
C GLY A 72 -3.28 8.64 -8.93
N GLY A 73 -2.36 7.91 -8.27
CA GLY A 73 -1.04 7.58 -8.81
C GLY A 73 -0.98 6.52 -9.92
N ASN A 74 -2.12 5.95 -10.33
CA ASN A 74 -2.23 4.84 -11.30
C ASN A 74 -1.37 3.59 -10.96
N THR A 75 -1.21 3.28 -9.67
CA THR A 75 -0.40 2.15 -9.19
C THR A 75 -1.21 0.89 -8.86
N GLY A 76 -2.53 0.91 -9.08
CA GLY A 76 -3.44 -0.20 -8.78
C GLY A 76 -3.18 -1.42 -9.69
N LEU A 77 -3.45 -2.62 -9.16
CA LEU A 77 -3.07 -3.88 -9.83
C LEU A 77 -4.26 -4.69 -10.37
N VAL A 78 -5.48 -4.18 -10.17
CA VAL A 78 -6.77 -4.81 -10.55
C VAL A 78 -7.55 -4.00 -11.58
N LEU A 79 -6.86 -3.11 -12.31
CA LEU A 79 -7.40 -2.29 -13.42
C LEU A 79 -8.41 -1.19 -13.03
N GLY A 80 -8.80 -1.07 -11.77
CA GLY A 80 -9.76 -0.04 -11.32
C GLY A 80 -9.31 1.41 -11.55
N SER A 81 -8.02 1.64 -11.80
CA SER A 81 -7.48 2.98 -12.06
C SER A 81 -7.53 3.41 -13.52
N VAL A 82 -7.86 2.53 -14.47
CA VAL A 82 -7.86 2.83 -15.91
C VAL A 82 -9.25 2.64 -16.52
N PRO A 83 -9.62 3.42 -17.56
CA PRO A 83 -10.91 3.27 -18.23
C PRO A 83 -10.96 1.99 -19.07
N ASP A 84 -12.16 1.54 -19.45
CA ASP A 84 -12.33 0.42 -20.37
C ASP A 84 -12.01 0.80 -21.82
N ASN A 85 -12.24 -0.12 -22.76
CA ASN A 85 -11.99 0.10 -24.19
C ASN A 85 -13.13 0.82 -24.92
N SER A 86 -14.21 1.21 -24.24
CA SER A 86 -15.38 1.81 -24.87
C SER A 86 -15.11 3.23 -25.38
N GLY A 87 -14.13 3.92 -24.79
CA GLY A 87 -13.81 5.31 -25.11
C GLY A 87 -14.86 6.32 -24.62
N ASN A 88 -15.85 5.88 -23.83
CA ASN A 88 -16.96 6.71 -23.37
C ASN A 88 -16.72 7.39 -22.02
N ALA A 89 -15.73 6.94 -21.25
CA ALA A 89 -15.43 7.49 -19.94
C ALA A 89 -14.45 8.67 -20.02
N ILE A 90 -14.45 9.50 -18.99
CA ILE A 90 -13.29 10.35 -18.67
C ILE A 90 -12.43 9.71 -17.58
N VAL A 91 -11.16 10.09 -17.53
CA VAL A 91 -10.32 9.91 -16.35
C VAL A 91 -10.34 11.20 -15.54
N LEU A 92 -10.65 11.11 -14.25
CA LEU A 92 -10.58 12.22 -13.31
C LEU A 92 -9.31 12.11 -12.48
N SER A 93 -8.26 12.82 -12.90
CA SER A 93 -6.96 12.79 -12.23
C SER A 93 -6.94 13.74 -11.03
N LEU A 94 -6.72 13.20 -9.83
CA LEU A 94 -6.67 13.96 -8.58
C LEU A 94 -5.29 14.57 -8.29
N ALA A 95 -4.30 14.39 -9.16
CA ALA A 95 -2.91 14.78 -8.93
C ALA A 95 -2.65 16.26 -8.58
N ARG A 96 -3.59 17.17 -8.89
CA ARG A 96 -3.50 18.60 -8.53
C ARG A 96 -4.08 18.92 -7.14
N LEU A 97 -4.87 18.03 -6.56
CA LEU A 97 -5.32 18.12 -5.17
C LEU A 97 -4.21 17.54 -4.27
N ASN A 98 -3.10 18.26 -4.14
CA ASN A 98 -1.87 17.76 -3.51
C ASN A 98 -1.39 18.62 -2.33
N GLN A 99 -2.29 19.34 -1.68
CA GLN A 99 -1.95 20.19 -0.54
C GLN A 99 -2.02 19.45 0.81
N ILE A 100 -1.04 19.72 1.66
CA ILE A 100 -1.13 19.44 3.10
C ILE A 100 -1.88 20.61 3.74
N ARG A 101 -3.12 20.38 4.17
CA ARG A 101 -4.01 21.44 4.69
C ARG A 101 -3.67 21.82 6.13
N ALA A 102 -3.32 20.84 6.97
CA ALA A 102 -2.95 21.07 8.37
C ALA A 102 -2.14 19.90 8.94
N ILE A 103 -1.28 20.18 9.91
CA ILE A 103 -0.61 19.18 10.74
C ILE A 103 -0.74 19.58 12.21
N ASP A 104 -1.17 18.63 13.04
CA ASP A 104 -1.32 18.80 14.47
C ASP A 104 -0.53 17.71 15.19
N PRO A 105 0.72 18.00 15.60
CA PRO A 105 1.57 17.04 16.30
C PRO A 105 1.09 16.71 17.73
N ILE A 106 0.21 17.53 18.33
CA ILE A 106 -0.37 17.30 19.66
C ILE A 106 -1.55 16.33 19.54
N ASN A 107 -2.44 16.57 18.58
CA ASN A 107 -3.56 15.68 18.28
C ASN A 107 -3.15 14.42 17.50
N TYR A 108 -1.91 14.41 16.99
CA TYR A 108 -1.36 13.35 16.15
C TYR A 108 -2.19 13.13 14.90
N THR A 109 -2.47 14.22 14.18
CA THR A 109 -3.26 14.20 12.94
C THR A 109 -2.63 15.02 11.83
N ILE A 110 -2.85 14.60 10.59
CA ILE A 110 -2.51 15.36 9.39
C ILE A 110 -3.73 15.41 8.46
N THR A 111 -4.11 16.60 8.02
CA THR A 111 -5.21 16.83 7.06
C THR A 111 -4.62 17.11 5.69
N ILE A 112 -4.97 16.28 4.70
CA ILE A 112 -4.27 16.22 3.41
C ILE A 112 -5.24 15.96 2.27
N GLU A 113 -4.90 16.44 1.09
CA GLU A 113 -5.66 16.20 -0.12
C GLU A 113 -5.39 14.84 -0.75
N ALA A 114 -6.38 14.33 -1.50
CA ALA A 114 -6.37 12.97 -2.04
C ALA A 114 -5.25 12.69 -3.04
N GLY A 115 -4.74 13.70 -3.73
CA GLY A 115 -3.66 13.60 -4.70
C GLY A 115 -2.26 13.72 -4.08
N CYS A 116 -2.12 13.92 -2.76
CA CYS A 116 -0.82 13.90 -2.11
C CYS A 116 -0.14 12.53 -2.28
N ILE A 117 1.12 12.52 -2.73
CA ILE A 117 1.95 11.31 -2.83
C ILE A 117 2.31 10.83 -1.42
N LEU A 118 2.18 9.53 -1.16
CA LEU A 118 2.40 8.94 0.17
C LEU A 118 3.77 9.31 0.75
N GLN A 119 4.85 9.16 -0.03
CA GLN A 119 6.21 9.54 0.39
C GLN A 119 6.28 11.00 0.86
N HIS A 120 5.68 11.93 0.11
CA HIS A 120 5.70 13.35 0.48
C HIS A 120 4.98 13.61 1.82
N VAL A 121 3.90 12.87 2.10
CA VAL A 121 3.18 12.95 3.37
C VAL A 121 3.99 12.35 4.52
N GLN A 122 4.69 11.23 4.29
CA GLN A 122 5.63 10.66 5.26
C GLN A 122 6.75 11.65 5.60
N ASP A 123 7.39 12.25 4.59
CA ASP A 123 8.45 13.24 4.77
C ASP A 123 7.95 14.48 5.54
N THR A 124 6.71 14.90 5.27
CA THR A 124 6.06 16.03 5.98
C THR A 124 5.80 15.70 7.45
N ALA A 125 5.36 14.48 7.76
CA ALA A 125 5.21 14.03 9.14
C ALA A 125 6.57 13.95 9.86
N LEU A 126 7.59 13.43 9.18
CA LEU A 126 8.95 13.32 9.72
C LEU A 126 9.55 14.68 10.06
N ALA A 127 9.29 15.71 9.23
CA ALA A 127 9.75 17.07 9.47
C ALA A 127 9.23 17.71 10.78
N VAL A 128 8.16 17.17 11.36
CA VAL A 128 7.63 17.57 12.67
C VAL A 128 7.79 16.49 13.75
N ASP A 129 8.77 15.60 13.57
CA ASP A 129 9.11 14.51 14.50
C ASP A 129 7.93 13.54 14.71
N ARG A 130 7.25 13.19 13.62
CA ARG A 130 6.12 12.25 13.62
C ARG A 130 6.26 11.20 12.53
N LEU A 131 5.61 10.07 12.73
CA LEU A 131 5.56 8.95 11.81
C LEU A 131 4.18 8.87 11.15
N LEU A 132 4.12 8.83 9.82
CA LEU A 132 3.00 8.22 9.10
C LEU A 132 3.38 6.76 8.78
N PRO A 133 2.78 5.77 9.45
CA PRO A 133 3.27 4.38 9.40
C PRO A 133 2.85 3.60 8.14
N LEU A 134 1.94 4.15 7.32
CA LEU A 134 1.57 3.50 6.06
C LEU A 134 2.77 3.54 5.11
N SER A 135 3.30 2.38 4.75
CA SER A 135 4.39 2.23 3.78
C SER A 135 4.14 1.01 2.89
N LEU A 136 4.45 1.17 1.61
CA LEU A 136 4.25 0.18 0.56
C LEU A 136 5.16 0.48 -0.64
N ALA A 137 5.45 -0.51 -1.46
CA ALA A 137 6.46 -0.41 -2.53
C ALA A 137 6.22 0.69 -3.58
N ALA A 138 4.99 1.20 -3.69
CA ALA A 138 4.62 2.28 -4.60
C ALA A 138 4.57 3.67 -3.93
N GLU A 139 5.12 3.85 -2.72
CA GLU A 139 4.97 5.09 -1.93
C GLU A 139 5.45 6.36 -2.63
N GLY A 140 6.43 6.25 -3.55
CA GLY A 140 6.91 7.36 -4.38
C GLY A 140 5.95 7.83 -5.48
N SER A 141 4.85 7.12 -5.73
CA SER A 141 3.88 7.48 -6.78
C SER A 141 2.42 7.27 -6.37
N CYS A 142 2.11 6.37 -5.44
CA CYS A 142 0.75 6.19 -4.95
C CYS A 142 0.29 7.42 -4.16
N THR A 143 -0.99 7.74 -4.27
CA THR A 143 -1.58 8.91 -3.64
C THR A 143 -2.49 8.50 -2.49
N ILE A 144 -2.65 9.36 -1.48
CA ILE A 144 -3.48 9.09 -0.30
C ILE A 144 -4.92 8.68 -0.65
N GLY A 145 -5.56 9.38 -1.58
CA GLY A 145 -6.91 9.04 -2.03
C GLY A 145 -6.98 7.66 -2.71
N GLY A 146 -5.90 7.25 -3.37
CA GLY A 146 -5.74 5.91 -3.93
C GLY A 146 -5.59 4.87 -2.81
N ASN A 147 -4.72 5.12 -1.84
CA ASN A 147 -4.53 4.21 -0.69
C ASN A 147 -5.84 4.00 0.09
N LEU A 148 -6.61 5.06 0.32
CA LEU A 148 -7.91 4.98 0.97
C LEU A 148 -8.94 4.32 0.06
N GLY A 149 -8.98 4.68 -1.22
CA GLY A 149 -9.89 4.11 -2.20
C GLY A 149 -9.76 2.59 -2.34
N THR A 150 -8.54 2.05 -2.22
CA THR A 150 -8.29 0.61 -2.29
C THR A 150 -8.11 -0.06 -0.93
N ASN A 151 -8.17 0.70 0.17
CA ASN A 151 -7.76 0.26 1.51
C ASN A 151 -6.39 -0.46 1.50
N ALA A 152 -5.40 0.13 0.79
CA ALA A 152 -4.11 -0.49 0.54
C ALA A 152 -3.37 -0.87 1.83
N GLY A 153 -3.03 -2.14 2.01
CA GLY A 153 -2.19 -2.59 3.12
C GLY A 153 -0.73 -2.11 3.00
N GLY A 154 0.14 -2.75 3.77
CA GLY A 154 1.56 -2.45 3.83
C GLY A 154 2.25 -3.29 4.89
N THR A 155 3.57 -3.23 4.93
CA THR A 155 4.41 -4.06 5.82
C THR A 155 4.16 -3.81 7.31
N ALA A 156 3.62 -2.63 7.66
CA ALA A 156 3.38 -2.21 9.04
C ALA A 156 1.92 -2.37 9.52
N VAL A 157 1.05 -3.00 8.72
CA VAL A 157 -0.37 -3.22 9.07
C VAL A 157 -0.52 -3.99 10.37
N LEU A 158 0.34 -4.98 10.63
CA LEU A 158 0.33 -5.74 11.89
C LEU A 158 0.38 -4.85 13.15
N ARG A 159 0.98 -3.65 13.05
CA ARG A 159 1.15 -2.75 14.19
C ARG A 159 0.16 -1.59 14.18
N TYR A 160 0.01 -0.94 13.04
CA TYR A 160 -0.67 0.34 12.94
C TYR A 160 -2.05 0.25 12.28
N GLY A 161 -2.38 -0.91 11.73
CA GLY A 161 -3.59 -1.13 10.95
C GLY A 161 -3.47 -0.64 9.51
N ASN A 162 -4.50 -0.92 8.73
CA ASN A 162 -4.61 -0.52 7.34
C ASN A 162 -5.08 0.95 7.18
N PRO A 163 -5.19 1.53 5.97
CA PRO A 163 -5.61 2.90 5.77
C PRO A 163 -6.97 3.24 6.39
N ARG A 164 -7.90 2.28 6.46
CA ARG A 164 -9.17 2.44 7.18
C ARG A 164 -8.93 2.76 8.65
N GLU A 165 -8.08 2.00 9.31
CA GLU A 165 -7.74 2.21 10.71
C GLU A 165 -6.92 3.49 10.92
N LEU A 166 -6.14 3.91 9.93
CA LEU A 166 -5.36 5.15 9.98
C LEU A 166 -6.21 6.41 9.69
N CYS A 167 -7.39 6.29 9.08
CA CYS A 167 -8.21 7.41 8.69
C CYS A 167 -9.18 7.83 9.82
N LEU A 168 -9.17 9.11 10.18
CA LEU A 168 -10.14 9.70 11.12
C LEU A 168 -11.33 10.33 10.42
N GLY A 169 -11.10 10.98 9.28
CA GLY A 169 -12.12 11.73 8.56
C GLY A 169 -11.89 11.80 7.06
N LEU A 170 -12.96 12.00 6.29
CA LEU A 170 -12.92 12.08 4.83
C LEU A 170 -13.75 13.26 4.30
N GLU A 171 -13.28 13.85 3.21
CA GLU A 171 -14.07 14.71 2.33
C GLU A 171 -14.32 13.96 1.02
N VAL A 172 -15.58 13.76 0.66
CA VAL A 172 -15.98 12.96 -0.50
C VAL A 172 -16.95 13.73 -1.37
N VAL A 173 -16.76 13.67 -2.68
CA VAL A 173 -17.76 14.07 -3.66
C VAL A 173 -18.57 12.84 -4.07
N THR A 174 -19.87 12.82 -3.77
CA THR A 174 -20.77 11.71 -4.11
C THR A 174 -21.01 11.62 -5.61
N ALA A 175 -21.63 10.52 -6.09
CA ALA A 175 -22.03 10.37 -7.49
C ALA A 175 -23.02 11.46 -7.97
N GLN A 176 -23.71 12.15 -7.06
CA GLN A 176 -24.59 13.29 -7.36
C GLN A 176 -23.83 14.63 -7.43
N GLY A 177 -22.53 14.63 -7.10
CA GLY A 177 -21.70 15.82 -6.99
C GLY A 177 -21.95 16.64 -5.73
N GLU A 178 -22.52 16.02 -4.69
CA GLU A 178 -22.64 16.62 -3.36
C GLU A 178 -21.34 16.41 -2.58
N ILE A 179 -20.97 17.37 -1.73
CA ILE A 179 -19.75 17.28 -0.92
C ILE A 179 -20.13 16.81 0.48
N MET A 180 -19.70 15.59 0.84
CA MET A 180 -19.74 15.09 2.19
C MET A 180 -18.56 15.65 2.99
N GLN A 181 -18.86 16.46 4.00
CA GLN A 181 -17.88 17.07 4.89
C GLN A 181 -17.67 16.22 6.14
N GLY A 182 -16.49 15.59 6.24
CA GLY A 182 -16.15 14.70 7.35
C GLY A 182 -14.70 14.84 7.84
N LEU A 183 -14.02 15.95 7.54
CA LEU A 183 -12.63 16.18 7.95
C LEU A 183 -12.51 16.52 9.45
N ARG A 184 -12.85 15.55 10.30
CA ARG A 184 -12.75 15.66 11.77
C ARG A 184 -11.51 14.91 12.25
N GLY A 185 -10.63 15.59 12.98
CA GLY A 185 -9.47 14.99 13.64
C GLY A 185 -9.78 14.36 15.00
N LEU A 186 -10.98 13.82 15.20
CA LEU A 186 -11.42 13.31 16.50
C LEU A 186 -11.07 11.83 16.66
N ARG A 187 -10.49 11.45 17.81
CA ARG A 187 -10.20 10.04 18.14
C ARG A 187 -11.45 9.24 18.50
N LYS A 188 -12.48 9.90 19.02
CA LYS A 188 -13.77 9.33 19.36
C LYS A 188 -14.86 10.28 18.89
N ASP A 189 -15.72 9.81 18.00
CA ASP A 189 -16.85 10.54 17.48
C ASP A 189 -18.01 9.57 17.22
N ASN A 190 -19.02 9.58 18.09
CA ASN A 190 -20.15 8.65 18.04
C ASN A 190 -21.44 9.37 17.60
N THR A 191 -21.34 10.42 16.77
CA THR A 191 -22.51 11.19 16.31
C THR A 191 -23.12 10.62 15.02
N GLY A 192 -23.67 9.41 15.09
CA GLY A 192 -24.34 8.74 13.97
C GLY A 192 -23.50 7.63 13.34
N TYR A 193 -23.77 7.32 12.07
CA TYR A 193 -23.09 6.24 11.33
C TYR A 193 -21.69 6.62 10.89
N ASP A 194 -20.78 5.65 10.88
CA ASP A 194 -19.43 5.84 10.32
C ASP A 194 -19.46 5.68 8.79
N LEU A 195 -19.88 6.74 8.10
CA LEU A 195 -19.93 6.76 6.63
C LEU A 195 -18.55 6.76 5.98
N ARG A 196 -17.50 7.16 6.72
CA ARG A 196 -16.10 7.14 6.23
C ARG A 196 -15.76 5.75 5.72
N ASP A 197 -16.10 4.74 6.50
CA ASP A 197 -15.74 3.35 6.21
C ASP A 197 -16.50 2.78 5.01
N LEU A 198 -17.60 3.39 4.57
CA LEU A 198 -18.26 2.98 3.33
C LEU A 198 -17.42 3.35 2.09
N PHE A 199 -16.66 4.45 2.14
CA PHE A 199 -15.87 4.94 1.00
C PHE A 199 -14.44 4.38 0.95
N ILE A 200 -13.87 4.04 2.10
CA ILE A 200 -12.55 3.39 2.15
C ILE A 200 -12.70 1.98 1.58
N GLY A 201 -11.89 1.61 0.60
CA GLY A 201 -12.00 0.34 -0.13
C GLY A 201 -13.11 0.29 -1.19
N ALA A 202 -13.82 1.39 -1.46
CA ALA A 202 -14.88 1.43 -2.46
C ALA A 202 -14.38 1.57 -3.91
N GLU A 203 -13.07 1.76 -4.10
CA GLU A 203 -12.41 1.86 -5.41
C GLU A 203 -13.02 2.92 -6.33
N GLY A 204 -13.49 4.04 -5.74
CA GLY A 204 -14.09 5.15 -6.48
C GLY A 204 -15.51 4.92 -6.99
N THR A 205 -16.12 3.76 -6.70
CA THR A 205 -17.46 3.39 -7.22
C THR A 205 -18.61 4.11 -6.53
N LEU A 206 -18.41 4.58 -5.29
CA LEU A 206 -19.42 5.28 -4.50
C LEU A 206 -19.25 6.80 -4.49
N GLY A 207 -18.07 7.29 -4.85
CA GLY A 207 -17.71 8.71 -4.82
C GLY A 207 -16.21 8.93 -4.94
N VAL A 208 -15.82 10.20 -5.03
CA VAL A 208 -14.44 10.63 -5.19
C VAL A 208 -13.94 11.20 -3.87
N ILE A 209 -12.98 10.52 -3.24
CA ILE A 209 -12.27 11.05 -2.06
C ILE A 209 -11.42 12.25 -2.53
N THR A 210 -11.57 13.40 -1.86
CA THR A 210 -10.88 14.66 -2.22
C THR A 210 -9.92 15.13 -1.13
N ALA A 211 -10.16 14.77 0.14
CA ALA A 211 -9.24 14.98 1.25
C ALA A 211 -9.51 13.98 2.38
N ALA A 212 -8.54 13.85 3.28
CA ALA A 212 -8.60 12.97 4.44
C ALA A 212 -7.92 13.59 5.66
N VAL A 213 -8.30 13.11 6.84
CA VAL A 213 -7.54 13.31 8.09
C VAL A 213 -6.97 11.97 8.51
N LEU A 214 -5.64 11.85 8.55
CA LEU A 214 -4.94 10.62 8.93
C LEU A 214 -4.30 10.75 10.31
N LYS A 215 -4.22 9.61 11.02
CA LYS A 215 -3.42 9.45 12.24
C LYS A 215 -1.94 9.46 11.86
N ILE A 216 -1.17 10.27 12.59
CA ILE A 216 0.30 10.15 12.67
C ILE A 216 0.66 9.66 14.07
N PHE A 217 1.91 9.26 14.28
CA PHE A 217 2.38 8.59 15.49
C PHE A 217 3.69 9.22 15.99
N PRO A 218 4.09 8.97 17.25
CA PRO A 218 5.44 9.28 17.68
C PRO A 218 6.47 8.62 16.77
N LEU A 219 7.54 9.34 16.43
CA LEU A 219 8.67 8.75 15.72
C LEU A 219 9.40 7.78 16.67
N PRO A 220 9.67 6.52 16.27
CA PRO A 220 10.46 5.60 17.09
C PRO A 220 11.90 6.12 17.24
N LYS A 221 12.48 5.89 18.41
CA LYS A 221 13.88 6.27 18.70
C LYS A 221 14.89 5.29 18.13
N ALA A 222 14.47 4.05 17.89
CA ALA A 222 15.29 3.04 17.26
C ALA A 222 14.43 2.10 16.39
N GLN A 223 15.00 1.63 15.29
CA GLN A 223 14.40 0.60 14.45
C GLN A 223 15.46 -0.44 14.14
N LEU A 224 15.19 -1.70 14.48
CA LEU A 224 16.12 -2.80 14.27
C LEU A 224 15.46 -3.89 13.42
N THR A 225 16.23 -4.44 12.50
CA THR A 225 15.76 -5.42 11.52
C THR A 225 16.58 -6.70 11.65
N ALA A 226 15.90 -7.85 11.63
CA ALA A 226 16.54 -9.16 11.56
C ALA A 226 15.96 -9.97 10.41
N LEU A 227 16.82 -10.70 9.70
CA LEU A 227 16.42 -11.72 8.75
C LEU A 227 16.72 -13.09 9.37
N VAL A 228 15.69 -13.90 9.55
CA VAL A 228 15.74 -15.18 10.27
C VAL A 228 15.49 -16.32 9.31
N ALA A 229 16.32 -17.36 9.36
CA ALA A 229 16.23 -18.55 8.52
C ALA A 229 15.49 -19.70 9.21
N LEU A 230 14.53 -20.30 8.51
CA LEU A 230 13.65 -21.35 9.04
C LEU A 230 13.48 -22.51 8.04
N GLN A 231 13.03 -23.66 8.55
CA GLN A 231 12.77 -24.86 7.75
C GLN A 231 11.34 -24.93 7.24
N THR A 232 10.37 -24.40 7.98
CA THR A 232 8.95 -24.55 7.63
C THR A 232 8.15 -23.26 7.86
N PRO A 233 7.03 -23.07 7.14
CA PRO A 233 6.08 -22.00 7.45
C PRO A 233 5.49 -22.09 8.87
N ASP A 234 5.38 -23.30 9.45
CA ASP A 234 4.94 -23.49 10.83
C ASP A 234 5.91 -22.84 11.83
N GLN A 235 7.22 -23.01 11.62
CA GLN A 235 8.23 -22.32 12.41
C GLN A 235 8.10 -20.79 12.29
N ALA A 236 7.71 -20.26 11.13
CA ALA A 236 7.48 -18.82 10.98
C ALA A 236 6.28 -18.35 11.81
N LEU A 237 5.20 -19.15 11.91
CA LEU A 237 4.06 -18.87 12.79
C LEU A 237 4.42 -18.94 14.28
N ARG A 238 5.26 -19.92 14.66
CA ARG A 238 5.79 -20.03 16.03
C ARG A 238 6.68 -18.83 16.38
N LEU A 239 7.53 -18.39 15.44
CA LEU A 239 8.36 -17.20 15.59
C LEU A 239 7.50 -15.93 15.71
N LEU A 240 6.44 -15.79 14.90
CA LEU A 240 5.50 -14.68 15.01
C LEU A 240 4.85 -14.63 16.38
N THR A 241 4.37 -15.77 16.88
CA THR A 241 3.76 -15.87 18.21
C THR A 241 4.74 -15.47 19.31
N LEU A 242 5.99 -15.95 19.22
CA LEU A 242 7.05 -15.59 20.15
C LEU A 242 7.36 -14.08 20.09
N ALA A 243 7.51 -13.52 18.89
CA ALA A 243 7.80 -12.11 18.68
C ALA A 243 6.65 -11.20 19.18
N GLN A 244 5.39 -11.59 18.98
CA GLN A 244 4.24 -10.86 19.52
C GLN A 244 4.23 -10.87 21.05
N GLY A 245 4.52 -12.01 21.67
CA GLY A 245 4.61 -12.12 23.13
C GLY A 245 5.80 -11.35 23.72
N HIS A 246 6.93 -11.31 23.02
CA HIS A 246 8.17 -10.70 23.51
C HIS A 246 8.28 -9.20 23.23
N CYS A 247 7.94 -8.78 22.01
CA CYS A 247 8.09 -7.41 21.54
C CYS A 247 6.78 -6.61 21.64
N GLY A 248 5.63 -7.27 21.65
CA GLY A 248 4.32 -6.62 21.70
C GLY A 248 4.17 -5.52 20.65
N ALA A 249 3.87 -4.31 21.11
CA ALA A 249 3.69 -3.14 20.27
C ALA A 249 4.99 -2.63 19.59
N ALA A 250 6.17 -3.14 19.95
CA ALA A 250 7.40 -2.80 19.24
C ALA A 250 7.54 -3.58 17.93
N LEU A 251 6.82 -4.70 17.73
CA LEU A 251 6.88 -5.45 16.47
C LEU A 251 6.17 -4.68 15.35
N THR A 252 6.94 -4.19 14.37
CA THR A 252 6.44 -3.30 13.29
C THR A 252 6.55 -3.89 11.90
N GLY A 253 7.28 -4.99 11.72
CA GLY A 253 7.36 -5.74 10.46
C GLY A 253 7.50 -7.22 10.72
N PHE A 254 6.80 -8.06 9.94
CA PHE A 254 6.97 -9.52 9.98
C PHE A 254 6.57 -10.14 8.64
N GLU A 255 7.57 -10.38 7.79
CA GLU A 255 7.40 -10.79 6.41
C GLU A 255 7.93 -12.20 6.18
N LEU A 256 7.08 -13.09 5.65
CA LEU A 256 7.50 -14.43 5.21
C LEU A 256 8.03 -14.36 3.78
N MET A 257 9.10 -15.10 3.48
CA MET A 257 9.65 -15.27 2.14
C MET A 257 10.14 -16.69 1.92
N SER A 258 9.75 -17.32 0.82
CA SER A 258 10.34 -18.60 0.40
C SER A 258 11.78 -18.43 -0.11
N ASN A 259 12.55 -19.51 -0.12
CA ASN A 259 13.91 -19.52 -0.68
C ASN A 259 14.00 -19.00 -2.12
N LEU A 260 13.01 -19.33 -2.94
CA LEU A 260 12.98 -18.89 -4.33
C LEU A 260 12.91 -17.37 -4.45
N CYS A 261 12.27 -16.68 -3.49
CA CYS A 261 12.22 -15.21 -3.47
C CYS A 261 13.63 -14.62 -3.40
N LEU A 262 14.43 -15.02 -2.41
CA LEU A 262 15.79 -14.52 -2.23
C LEU A 262 16.73 -14.93 -3.37
N GLN A 263 16.57 -16.13 -3.92
CA GLN A 263 17.32 -16.57 -5.10
C GLN A 263 17.06 -15.68 -6.31
N LEU A 264 15.79 -15.38 -6.62
CA LEU A 264 15.48 -14.52 -7.76
C LEU A 264 15.93 -13.08 -7.55
N VAL A 265 15.78 -12.54 -6.33
CA VAL A 265 16.24 -11.19 -6.01
C VAL A 265 17.74 -11.07 -6.20
N THR A 266 18.53 -11.98 -5.63
CA THR A 266 19.99 -11.95 -5.75
C THR A 266 20.50 -12.26 -7.16
N LYS A 267 19.73 -13.02 -7.95
CA LYS A 267 20.00 -13.23 -9.38
C LYS A 267 19.79 -11.98 -10.24
N HIS A 268 18.70 -11.24 -10.02
CA HIS A 268 18.25 -10.17 -10.92
C HIS A 268 18.57 -8.75 -10.45
N ILE A 269 18.91 -8.60 -9.17
CA ILE A 269 19.26 -7.35 -8.50
C ILE A 269 20.70 -7.48 -8.01
N THR A 270 21.65 -7.33 -8.94
CA THR A 270 23.05 -7.77 -8.80
C THR A 270 23.85 -7.11 -7.67
N HIS A 271 23.40 -5.99 -7.11
CA HIS A 271 24.03 -5.36 -5.95
C HIS A 271 23.59 -5.98 -4.62
N LEU A 272 22.46 -6.70 -4.60
CA LEU A 272 21.97 -7.40 -3.41
C LEU A 272 22.59 -8.80 -3.35
N LYS A 273 23.13 -9.14 -2.18
CA LYS A 273 23.79 -10.43 -1.93
C LYS A 273 22.92 -11.33 -1.08
N PHE A 274 23.13 -12.63 -1.22
CA PHE A 274 22.50 -13.62 -0.36
C PHE A 274 23.09 -13.49 1.06
N PRO A 275 22.26 -13.31 2.10
CA PRO A 275 22.76 -12.93 3.44
C PRO A 275 23.26 -14.12 4.28
N PHE A 276 23.04 -15.36 3.84
CA PHE A 276 23.45 -16.57 4.55
C PHE A 276 24.52 -17.37 3.80
N SER A 277 25.26 -18.23 4.51
CA SER A 277 26.22 -19.17 3.90
C SER A 277 25.53 -20.34 3.20
N THR A 278 24.34 -20.73 3.68
CA THR A 278 23.52 -21.83 3.14
C THR A 278 22.11 -21.38 2.80
N HIS A 279 21.46 -22.11 1.90
CA HIS A 279 20.05 -21.91 1.60
C HIS A 279 19.17 -22.67 2.59
N HIS A 280 18.16 -21.97 3.11
CA HIS A 280 17.06 -22.48 3.92
C HIS A 280 15.74 -22.38 3.14
N PRO A 281 14.75 -23.25 3.43
CA PRO A 281 13.46 -23.24 2.73
C PRO A 281 12.66 -21.94 2.92
N GLN A 282 12.71 -21.35 4.11
CA GLN A 282 11.90 -20.20 4.51
C GLN A 282 12.75 -19.14 5.20
N TYR A 283 12.33 -17.89 5.07
CA TYR A 283 12.92 -16.74 5.75
C TYR A 283 11.84 -15.83 6.31
N VAL A 284 12.13 -15.22 7.45
CA VAL A 284 11.33 -14.14 8.04
C VAL A 284 12.17 -12.88 8.11
N LEU A 285 11.71 -11.79 7.51
CA LEU A 285 12.22 -10.46 7.81
C LEU A 285 11.33 -9.86 8.90
N LEU A 286 11.90 -9.60 10.07
CA LEU A 286 11.20 -8.95 11.16
C LEU A 286 11.84 -7.61 11.49
N GLU A 287 11.01 -6.66 11.92
CA GLU A 287 11.44 -5.35 12.37
C GLU A 287 10.77 -5.00 13.69
N ILE A 288 11.56 -4.42 14.59
CA ILE A 288 11.04 -3.75 15.78
C ILE A 288 11.30 -2.26 15.71
N SER A 289 10.34 -1.47 16.18
CA SER A 289 10.46 -0.01 16.36
C SER A 289 10.25 0.33 17.84
N ASP A 290 11.29 0.85 18.47
CA ASP A 290 11.33 1.10 19.90
C ASP A 290 11.19 2.59 20.23
N SER A 291 10.48 2.90 21.33
CA SER A 291 10.24 4.28 21.79
C SER A 291 11.19 4.74 22.90
N GLU A 292 12.03 3.84 23.43
CA GLU A 292 12.91 4.11 24.56
C GLU A 292 14.34 4.43 24.12
N SER A 293 15.02 3.48 23.48
CA SER A 293 16.42 3.60 23.04
C SER A 293 16.84 2.45 22.12
N GLU A 294 17.95 2.66 21.39
CA GLU A 294 18.58 1.60 20.60
C GLU A 294 19.04 0.42 21.47
N SER A 295 19.60 0.68 22.66
CA SER A 295 20.01 -0.38 23.59
C SER A 295 18.86 -1.24 24.09
N HIS A 296 17.68 -0.64 24.31
CA HIS A 296 16.48 -1.37 24.71
C HIS A 296 15.98 -2.26 23.56
N ALA A 297 15.94 -1.70 22.34
CA ALA A 297 15.61 -2.44 21.13
C ALA A 297 16.57 -3.63 20.91
N SER A 298 17.88 -3.41 21.01
CA SER A 298 18.88 -4.46 20.82
C SER A 298 18.71 -5.59 21.83
N SER A 299 18.55 -5.25 23.12
CA SER A 299 18.34 -6.24 24.17
C SER A 299 17.07 -7.08 23.93
N MET A 300 15.99 -6.43 23.51
CA MET A 300 14.71 -7.08 23.20
C MET A 300 14.85 -8.05 22.01
N LEU A 301 15.51 -7.60 20.94
CA LEU A 301 15.70 -8.41 19.73
C LEU A 301 16.67 -9.58 19.95
N GLU A 302 17.76 -9.35 20.68
CA GLU A 302 18.72 -10.39 21.06
C GLU A 302 18.06 -11.47 21.93
N SER A 303 17.25 -11.06 22.92
CA SER A 303 16.51 -11.99 23.77
C SER A 303 15.47 -12.81 22.99
N LEU A 304 14.76 -12.18 22.06
CA LEU A 304 13.84 -12.87 21.13
C LEU A 304 14.59 -13.92 20.31
N LEU A 305 15.70 -13.55 19.67
CA LEU A 305 16.46 -14.45 18.79
C LEU A 305 17.14 -15.57 19.57
N THR A 306 17.67 -15.29 20.77
CA THR A 306 18.22 -16.31 21.67
C THR A 306 17.17 -17.35 22.01
N THR A 307 15.97 -16.91 22.40
CA THR A 307 14.85 -17.82 22.70
C THR A 307 14.43 -18.63 21.46
N ALA A 308 14.41 -18.01 20.28
CA ALA A 308 14.06 -18.69 19.04
C ALA A 308 15.07 -19.79 18.65
N VAL A 309 16.37 -19.56 18.91
CA VAL A 309 17.42 -20.57 18.71
C VAL A 309 17.33 -21.68 19.75
N ASP A 310 17.23 -21.32 21.04
CA ASP A 310 17.17 -22.29 22.15
C ASP A 310 15.96 -23.22 22.06
N THR A 311 14.87 -22.76 21.43
CA THR A 311 13.64 -23.54 21.22
C THR A 311 13.51 -24.16 19.82
N GLU A 312 14.61 -24.14 19.05
CA GLU A 312 14.72 -24.72 17.71
C GLU A 312 13.66 -24.19 16.72
N ILE A 313 13.21 -22.94 16.91
CA ILE A 313 12.29 -22.26 16.00
C ILE A 313 13.03 -21.78 14.75
N CYS A 314 14.24 -21.25 14.90
CA CYS A 314 15.08 -20.82 13.78
C CYS A 314 16.45 -21.51 13.78
N GLN A 315 17.12 -21.47 12.63
CA GLN A 315 18.44 -22.10 12.44
C GLN A 315 19.58 -21.09 12.42
N ASP A 316 19.32 -19.91 11.89
CA ASP A 316 20.30 -18.85 11.74
C ASP A 316 19.55 -17.51 11.68
N ALA A 317 20.24 -16.42 12.02
CA ALA A 317 19.69 -15.08 11.96
C ALA A 317 20.78 -14.05 11.63
N VAL A 318 20.45 -13.14 10.72
CA VAL A 318 21.28 -11.98 10.38
C VAL A 318 20.64 -10.75 10.98
N LEU A 319 21.32 -10.13 11.93
CA LEU A 319 20.92 -8.88 12.55
C LEU A 319 21.50 -7.69 11.78
N ALA A 320 20.69 -6.68 11.51
CA ALA A 320 21.20 -5.40 11.02
C ALA A 320 21.94 -4.65 12.13
N THR A 321 23.20 -4.33 11.90
CA THR A 321 24.08 -3.57 12.80
C THR A 321 24.17 -2.08 12.43
N SER A 322 23.44 -1.66 11.40
CA SER A 322 23.34 -0.27 10.95
C SER A 322 22.05 -0.04 10.16
N SER A 323 21.62 1.22 10.08
CA SER A 323 20.49 1.63 9.24
C SER A 323 20.69 1.29 7.76
N ALA A 324 21.94 1.34 7.26
CA ALA A 324 22.27 0.93 5.90
C ALA A 324 22.04 -0.58 5.69
N GLN A 325 22.43 -1.42 6.66
CA GLN A 325 22.19 -2.86 6.59
C GLN A 325 20.70 -3.20 6.69
N SER A 326 19.95 -2.50 7.56
CA SER A 326 18.49 -2.64 7.65
C SER A 326 17.81 -2.35 6.31
N LYS A 327 18.19 -1.24 5.64
CA LYS A 327 17.70 -0.91 4.29
C LYS A 327 18.03 -1.99 3.27
N ILE A 328 19.21 -2.59 3.31
CA ILE A 328 19.58 -3.69 2.41
C ILE A 328 18.69 -4.92 2.66
N LEU A 329 18.38 -5.26 3.91
CA LEU A 329 17.49 -6.37 4.22
C LEU A 329 16.06 -6.11 3.74
N TRP A 330 15.54 -4.89 3.92
CA TRP A 330 14.25 -4.49 3.36
C TRP A 330 14.23 -4.51 1.83
N GLN A 331 15.31 -4.05 1.18
CA GLN A 331 15.43 -4.12 -0.28
C GLN A 331 15.34 -5.54 -0.82
N LEU A 332 15.80 -6.56 -0.08
CA LEU A 332 15.60 -7.96 -0.46
C LEU A 332 14.11 -8.30 -0.57
N ARG A 333 13.30 -7.87 0.42
CA ARG A 333 11.86 -8.12 0.47
C ARG A 333 11.08 -7.28 -0.55
N GLU A 334 11.43 -6.02 -0.72
CA GLU A 334 10.72 -5.09 -1.63
C GLU A 334 10.98 -5.40 -3.11
N SER A 335 12.17 -5.95 -3.41
CA SER A 335 12.57 -6.26 -4.79
C SER A 335 11.97 -7.55 -5.35
N ILE A 336 11.25 -8.35 -4.56
CA ILE A 336 10.74 -9.66 -4.99
C ILE A 336 9.86 -9.54 -6.24
N SER A 337 8.91 -8.61 -6.26
CA SER A 337 8.01 -8.42 -7.40
C SER A 337 8.75 -8.00 -8.68
N LEU A 338 9.77 -7.14 -8.56
CA LEU A 338 10.61 -6.74 -9.69
C LEU A 338 11.46 -7.90 -10.21
N ALA A 339 12.08 -8.66 -9.30
CA ALA A 339 12.88 -9.83 -9.64
C ALA A 339 12.04 -10.91 -10.34
N GLN A 340 10.81 -11.15 -9.86
CA GLN A 340 9.88 -12.08 -10.49
C GLN A 340 9.46 -11.63 -11.90
N ALA A 341 9.26 -10.33 -12.11
CA ALA A 341 8.95 -9.79 -13.44
C ALA A 341 10.11 -9.96 -14.44
N LYS A 342 11.36 -9.80 -13.98
CA LYS A 342 12.57 -10.03 -14.79
C LYS A 342 12.82 -11.51 -15.10
N GLU A 343 12.46 -12.40 -14.18
CA GLU A 343 12.60 -13.86 -14.37
C GLU A 343 11.66 -14.39 -15.47
N GLY A 344 10.48 -13.78 -15.65
CA GLY A 344 9.56 -14.10 -16.73
C GLY A 344 8.09 -13.96 -16.36
N LYS A 345 7.22 -14.58 -17.17
CA LYS A 345 5.78 -14.58 -16.93
C LYS A 345 5.45 -15.30 -15.62
N ASN A 346 4.53 -14.72 -14.86
CA ASN A 346 4.08 -15.21 -13.58
C ASN A 346 2.55 -15.11 -13.45
N ILE A 347 1.99 -16.03 -12.66
CA ILE A 347 0.62 -16.01 -12.17
C ILE A 347 0.72 -15.51 -10.73
N LYS A 348 -0.04 -14.46 -10.40
CA LYS A 348 -0.02 -13.82 -9.08
C LYS A 348 -1.42 -13.86 -8.49
N HIS A 349 -1.50 -14.17 -7.21
CA HIS A 349 -2.70 -14.02 -6.41
C HIS A 349 -2.30 -13.23 -5.17
N ASP A 350 -3.17 -12.33 -4.72
CA ASP A 350 -3.01 -11.61 -3.47
C ASP A 350 -4.17 -12.04 -2.58
N VAL A 351 -3.89 -12.85 -1.57
CA VAL A 351 -4.91 -13.55 -0.78
C VAL A 351 -4.73 -13.29 0.70
N SER A 352 -5.84 -13.34 1.43
CA SER A 352 -5.84 -13.23 2.89
C SER A 352 -6.40 -14.49 3.51
N LEU A 353 -5.74 -14.94 4.58
CA LEU A 353 -6.06 -16.14 5.32
C LEU A 353 -6.02 -15.81 6.82
N PRO A 354 -6.75 -16.54 7.67
CA PRO A 354 -6.43 -16.56 9.09
C PRO A 354 -4.95 -16.93 9.27
N ILE A 355 -4.20 -16.15 10.05
CA ILE A 355 -2.75 -16.35 10.26
C ILE A 355 -2.45 -17.81 10.65
N SER A 356 -3.29 -18.41 11.51
CA SER A 356 -3.18 -19.79 11.97
C SER A 356 -3.34 -20.86 10.88
N ARG A 357 -3.80 -20.50 9.67
CA ARG A 357 -4.01 -21.41 8.54
C ARG A 357 -2.96 -21.25 7.43
N ILE A 358 -2.04 -20.29 7.54
CA ILE A 358 -1.06 -20.02 6.47
C ILE A 358 -0.16 -21.23 6.18
N ALA A 359 0.38 -21.88 7.21
CA ALA A 359 1.26 -23.02 7.02
C ALA A 359 0.55 -24.20 6.31
N GLU A 360 -0.68 -24.50 6.75
CA GLU A 360 -1.53 -25.52 6.11
C GLU A 360 -1.86 -25.14 4.67
N PHE A 361 -2.26 -23.89 4.43
CA PHE A 361 -2.57 -23.40 3.08
C PHE A 361 -1.39 -23.54 2.13
N ILE A 362 -0.18 -23.16 2.55
CA ILE A 362 1.03 -23.30 1.73
C ILE A 362 1.27 -24.78 1.43
N SER A 363 1.25 -25.65 2.44
CA SER A 363 1.50 -27.08 2.26
C SER A 363 0.51 -27.74 1.32
N VAL A 364 -0.79 -27.44 1.45
CA VAL A 364 -1.86 -28.04 0.64
C VAL A 364 -1.83 -27.48 -0.78
N THR A 365 -1.77 -26.16 -0.93
CA THR A 365 -1.79 -25.49 -2.22
C THR A 365 -0.56 -25.84 -3.06
N ASP A 366 0.63 -25.84 -2.45
CA ASP A 366 1.87 -26.18 -3.16
C ASP A 366 1.83 -27.60 -3.73
N ALA A 367 1.33 -28.56 -2.94
CA ALA A 367 1.17 -29.95 -3.38
C ALA A 367 0.16 -30.09 -4.53
N LEU A 368 -0.99 -29.42 -4.42
CA LEU A 368 -2.02 -29.44 -5.46
C LEU A 368 -1.53 -28.79 -6.76
N LEU A 369 -0.78 -27.69 -6.67
CA LEU A 369 -0.18 -27.03 -7.83
C LEU A 369 0.83 -27.94 -8.52
N GLN A 370 1.69 -28.64 -7.77
CA GLN A 370 2.62 -29.61 -8.37
C GLN A 370 1.91 -30.79 -9.02
N GLN A 371 0.81 -31.27 -8.44
CA GLN A 371 0.03 -32.37 -9.02
C GLN A 371 -0.60 -31.99 -10.37
N HIS A 372 -1.18 -30.79 -10.47
CA HIS A 372 -1.89 -30.36 -11.68
C HIS A 372 -0.99 -29.68 -12.71
N PHE A 373 0.12 -29.07 -12.26
CA PHE A 373 1.08 -28.35 -13.08
C PHE A 373 2.52 -28.74 -12.69
N PRO A 374 2.97 -29.97 -13.02
CA PRO A 374 4.31 -30.44 -12.67
C PRO A 374 5.41 -29.48 -13.17
N GLY A 375 6.31 -29.08 -12.25
CA GLY A 375 7.40 -28.16 -12.57
C GLY A 375 7.05 -26.67 -12.43
N CYS A 376 5.84 -26.34 -11.98
CA CYS A 376 5.56 -24.98 -11.50
C CYS A 376 6.53 -24.63 -10.35
N ARG A 377 6.93 -23.36 -10.26
CA ARG A 377 7.84 -22.87 -9.22
C ARG A 377 7.05 -21.99 -8.26
N ASN A 378 6.76 -22.50 -7.08
CA ASN A 378 6.00 -21.77 -6.06
C ASN A 378 6.89 -20.70 -5.45
N LEU A 379 6.43 -19.46 -5.52
CA LEU A 379 7.09 -18.28 -5.00
C LEU A 379 6.11 -17.59 -4.07
N THR A 380 6.21 -17.91 -2.79
CA THR A 380 5.30 -17.44 -1.75
C THR A 380 6.04 -16.48 -0.84
N PHE A 381 5.46 -15.31 -0.63
CA PHE A 381 5.95 -14.31 0.31
C PHE A 381 4.78 -13.44 0.78
N GLY A 382 4.93 -12.67 1.85
CA GLY A 382 3.86 -11.76 2.27
C GLY A 382 3.94 -11.36 3.73
N HIS A 383 2.90 -10.66 4.15
CA HIS A 383 2.75 -10.06 5.46
C HIS A 383 2.18 -11.10 6.43
N LEU A 384 3.04 -11.93 7.02
CA LEU A 384 2.58 -13.01 7.89
C LEU A 384 1.82 -12.46 9.12
N GLY A 385 2.21 -11.28 9.59
CA GLY A 385 1.62 -10.61 10.74
C GLY A 385 0.17 -10.14 10.56
N ASP A 386 -0.33 -10.02 9.32
CA ASP A 386 -1.71 -9.61 9.04
C ASP A 386 -2.53 -10.65 8.27
N GLY A 387 -1.89 -11.76 7.88
CA GLY A 387 -2.56 -12.86 7.20
C GLY A 387 -2.54 -12.79 5.66
N ASN A 388 -1.79 -11.86 5.06
CA ASN A 388 -1.69 -11.71 3.60
C ASN A 388 -0.54 -12.54 2.99
N LEU A 389 -0.81 -13.21 1.87
CA LEU A 389 0.17 -13.90 1.03
C LEU A 389 0.06 -13.44 -0.44
N HIS A 390 1.22 -13.31 -1.07
CA HIS A 390 1.44 -13.00 -2.48
C HIS A 390 2.01 -14.18 -3.28
#